data_AF-A0A9X8DV45-F1
#
_entry.id   AF-A0A9X8DV45-F1
#
_cell.length_a   1.000
_cell.length_b   1.000
_cell.length_c   1.000
_cell.angle_alpha   90.00
_cell.angle_beta   90.00
_cell.angle_gamma   90.00
#
_symmetry.space_group_name_H-M   'P 1'
#
loop_
_entity.id
_entity.type
_entity.pdbx_description
1 polymer ?
#
loop_
_entity_poly.entity_id
_entity_poly.type
_entity_poly.pdbx_seq_one_letter_code
_entity_poly.pdbx_strand_id
1 'polypeptide(L)'
;MSSKSNSHAGANVILPFNPKVNTAKQPAQPLAALPHKYAVDHVTPRKTQDLRGTCWDFATISVLEYTYRQQGIANGWLAPNTYVSLSEQAYGADLLRLCTTVDKNKCYFTATQNTTEGGFVLELPLLAKDISIFPDAVCPYVAAPGSDTVCPGQTEAAKKTNPLKVTVNKYSTLIDADDIKRALVTDKRYKYDDY
;
A
#
# COMPACT_ATOMS: atom_id res chain seq x y z
N MET A 1 -62.99 -13.57 9.39
CA MET A 1 -61.82 -12.67 9.42
C MET A 1 -60.93 -13.11 10.58
N SER A 2 -59.88 -13.87 10.31
CA SER A 2 -58.91 -14.34 11.31
C SER A 2 -57.57 -13.68 11.00
N SER A 3 -57.13 -12.82 11.91
CA SER A 3 -55.81 -12.19 11.88
C SER A 3 -54.81 -13.16 12.51
N LYS A 4 -53.76 -13.53 11.75
CA LYS A 4 -52.55 -14.14 12.30
C LYS A 4 -51.36 -13.26 11.94
N SER A 5 -50.87 -12.56 12.95
CA SER A 5 -49.54 -11.97 13.01
C SER A 5 -48.51 -13.08 12.92
N ASN A 6 -47.63 -13.03 11.93
CA ASN A 6 -46.42 -13.84 11.88
C ASN A 6 -45.21 -12.90 11.97
N SER A 7 -44.62 -12.88 13.16
CA SER A 7 -43.24 -12.53 13.42
C SER A 7 -42.29 -13.42 12.61
N HIS A 8 -41.41 -12.84 11.81
CA HIS A 8 -40.14 -13.50 11.47
C HIS A 8 -38.98 -12.51 11.55
N ALA A 9 -38.05 -12.89 12.42
CA ALA A 9 -36.75 -12.32 12.66
C ALA A 9 -36.05 -11.93 11.35
N GLY A 10 -35.54 -10.70 11.30
CA GLY A 10 -34.60 -10.28 10.27
C GLY A 10 -33.33 -11.13 10.40
N ALA A 11 -33.12 -12.03 9.45
CA ALA A 11 -31.90 -12.80 9.35
C ALA A 11 -30.74 -11.84 9.03
N ASN A 12 -29.76 -11.77 9.93
CA ASN A 12 -28.44 -11.23 9.63
C ASN A 12 -27.84 -12.05 8.50
N VAL A 13 -27.71 -11.45 7.32
CA VAL A 13 -26.94 -12.03 6.21
C VAL A 13 -25.46 -11.80 6.52
N ILE A 14 -24.86 -12.77 7.21
CA ILE A 14 -23.41 -12.95 7.18
C ILE A 14 -23.10 -13.56 5.82
N LEU A 15 -22.61 -12.74 4.88
CA LEU A 15 -22.03 -13.27 3.65
C LEU A 15 -20.72 -13.97 4.01
N PRO A 16 -20.59 -15.30 3.84
CA PRO A 16 -19.31 -15.94 3.99
C PRO A 16 -18.37 -15.37 2.92
N PHE A 17 -17.18 -14.93 3.37
CA PHE A 17 -16.07 -14.63 2.49
C PHE A 17 -15.81 -15.89 1.67
N ASN A 18 -16.17 -15.88 0.39
CA ASN A 18 -15.94 -16.97 -0.52
C ASN A 18 -14.67 -16.62 -1.30
N PRO A 19 -13.48 -17.14 -0.91
CA PRO A 19 -12.29 -16.94 -1.69
C PRO A 19 -12.44 -17.82 -2.92
N LYS A 20 -13.13 -17.32 -3.95
CA LYS A 20 -12.90 -17.83 -5.30
C LYS A 20 -11.50 -17.38 -5.69
N VAL A 21 -10.50 -18.12 -5.21
CA VAL A 21 -9.21 -18.22 -5.87
C VAL A 21 -9.56 -18.70 -7.26
N ASN A 22 -9.40 -17.82 -8.26
CA ASN A 22 -9.41 -18.25 -9.65
C ASN A 22 -8.22 -19.19 -9.84
N THR A 23 -8.44 -20.49 -9.63
CA THR A 23 -7.54 -21.59 -9.96
C THR A 23 -7.53 -21.88 -11.46
N ALA A 24 -8.05 -20.98 -12.29
CA ALA A 24 -7.82 -21.01 -13.72
C ALA A 24 -6.32 -20.79 -13.94
N LYS A 25 -5.59 -21.90 -14.01
CA LYS A 25 -4.21 -21.97 -14.47
C LYS A 25 -4.26 -21.43 -15.89
N GLN A 26 -4.00 -20.14 -16.03
CA GLN A 26 -3.76 -19.52 -17.33
C GLN A 26 -2.75 -20.43 -18.02
N PRO A 27 -3.02 -20.91 -19.25
CA PRO A 27 -2.09 -21.81 -19.92
C PRO A 27 -0.72 -21.16 -19.86
N ALA A 28 0.22 -21.85 -19.21
CA ALA A 28 1.56 -21.33 -18.99
C ALA A 28 2.09 -20.96 -20.36
N GLN A 29 2.19 -19.66 -20.65
CA GLN A 29 2.92 -19.20 -21.81
C GLN A 29 4.28 -19.90 -21.72
N PRO A 30 4.77 -20.50 -22.82
CA PRO A 30 6.08 -21.11 -22.81
C PRO A 30 7.05 -20.12 -22.17
N LEU A 31 7.95 -20.59 -21.32
CA LEU A 31 9.00 -19.82 -20.65
C LEU A 31 10.04 -19.32 -21.67
N ALA A 32 9.58 -18.89 -22.85
CA ALA A 32 10.32 -18.35 -23.96
C ALA A 32 11.08 -17.12 -23.45
N ALA A 33 12.37 -17.38 -23.21
CA ALA A 33 13.47 -16.47 -22.91
C ALA A 33 13.16 -15.29 -21.99
N LEU A 34 12.77 -15.55 -20.74
CA LEU A 34 13.09 -14.58 -19.69
C LEU A 34 14.60 -14.33 -19.71
N PRO A 35 15.06 -13.09 -19.55
CA PRO A 35 16.48 -12.80 -19.56
C PRO A 35 17.17 -13.51 -18.39
N HIS A 36 18.36 -14.06 -18.63
CA HIS A 36 19.13 -14.73 -17.59
C HIS A 36 19.48 -13.79 -16.42
N LYS A 37 19.54 -12.48 -16.67
CA LYS A 37 19.71 -11.44 -15.66
C LYS A 37 18.72 -10.31 -15.91
N TYR A 38 18.16 -9.77 -14.84
CA TYR A 38 17.25 -8.64 -14.90
C TYR A 38 17.64 -7.61 -13.84
N ALA A 39 17.57 -6.34 -14.20
CA ALA A 39 17.74 -5.22 -13.30
C ALA A 39 16.62 -4.22 -13.55
N VAL A 40 16.10 -3.64 -12.47
CA VAL A 40 15.10 -2.58 -12.56
C VAL A 40 15.85 -1.26 -12.78
N ASP A 41 15.52 -0.54 -13.83
CA ASP A 41 16.06 0.79 -14.06
C ASP A 41 15.49 1.81 -13.08
N HIS A 42 16.27 2.83 -12.76
CA HIS A 42 15.85 3.98 -11.96
C HIS A 42 15.23 3.59 -10.60
N VAL A 43 15.82 2.59 -9.93
CA VAL A 43 15.49 2.29 -8.54
C VAL A 43 15.60 3.55 -7.68
N THR A 44 14.64 3.74 -6.78
CA THR A 44 14.67 4.83 -5.81
C THR A 44 15.85 4.68 -4.86
N PRO A 45 16.41 5.78 -4.34
CA PRO A 45 17.47 5.73 -3.33
C PRO A 45 17.08 4.86 -2.14
N ARG A 46 18.05 4.11 -1.60
CA ARG A 46 17.81 3.29 -0.41
C ARG A 46 17.68 4.19 0.81
N LYS A 47 16.72 3.87 1.67
CA LYS A 47 16.56 4.44 3.01
C LYS A 47 16.83 3.36 4.08
N THR A 48 16.88 3.76 5.34
CA THR A 48 17.09 2.85 6.48
C THR A 48 15.93 2.94 7.47
N GLN A 49 15.45 1.78 7.91
CA GLN A 49 14.51 1.64 9.04
C GLN A 49 15.24 1.53 10.39
N ASP A 50 16.57 1.41 10.34
CA ASP A 50 17.43 1.15 11.49
C ASP A 50 16.93 -0.02 12.35
N LEU A 51 16.66 0.20 13.63
CA LEU A 51 16.32 -0.85 14.59
C LEU A 51 14.80 -1.13 14.71
N ARG A 52 13.98 -0.43 13.94
CA ARG A 52 12.52 -0.57 13.98
C ARG A 52 12.04 -1.62 12.99
N GLY A 53 11.00 -2.36 13.33
CA GLY A 53 10.33 -3.37 12.51
C GLY A 53 9.41 -2.80 11.44
N THR A 54 9.79 -1.69 10.81
CA THR A 54 8.96 -0.93 9.86
C THR A 54 9.23 -1.29 8.40
N CYS A 55 9.89 -2.42 8.10
CA CYS A 55 10.24 -2.78 6.72
C CYS A 55 9.06 -2.77 5.73
N TRP A 56 7.85 -3.02 6.22
CA TRP A 56 6.61 -3.03 5.46
C TRP A 56 6.22 -1.62 4.96
N ASP A 57 6.40 -0.57 5.76
CA ASP A 57 6.10 0.80 5.32
C ASP A 57 7.16 1.30 4.35
N PHE A 58 8.44 1.03 4.58
CA PHE A 58 9.53 1.31 3.63
C PHE A 58 9.30 0.59 2.29
N ALA A 59 8.91 -0.68 2.33
CA ALA A 59 8.58 -1.43 1.11
C ALA A 59 7.41 -0.77 0.36
N THR A 60 6.36 -0.40 1.08
CA THR A 60 5.17 0.28 0.54
C THR A 60 5.53 1.63 -0.08
N ILE A 61 6.22 2.49 0.67
CA ILE A 61 6.64 3.82 0.22
C ILE A 61 7.57 3.72 -0.99
N SER A 62 8.50 2.76 -1.01
CA SER A 62 9.41 2.59 -2.17
C SER A 62 8.66 2.29 -3.48
N VAL A 63 7.54 1.56 -3.41
CA VAL A 63 6.68 1.29 -4.57
C VAL A 63 5.93 2.55 -4.97
N LEU A 64 5.43 3.33 -4.01
CA LEU A 64 4.74 4.60 -4.28
C LEU A 64 5.68 5.64 -4.89
N GLU A 65 6.91 5.79 -4.38
CA GLU A 65 7.92 6.68 -4.95
C GLU A 65 8.28 6.28 -6.38
N TYR A 66 8.52 4.98 -6.61
CA TYR A 66 8.80 4.48 -7.95
C TYR A 66 7.65 4.77 -8.91
N THR A 67 6.41 4.48 -8.48
CA THR A 67 5.19 4.68 -9.27
C THR A 67 4.95 6.16 -9.57
N TYR A 68 5.06 7.02 -8.56
CA TYR A 68 4.93 8.47 -8.71
C TYR A 68 5.99 9.03 -9.65
N ARG A 69 7.23 8.53 -9.60
CA ARG A 69 8.28 8.93 -10.54
C ARG A 69 7.90 8.59 -11.98
N GLN A 70 7.42 7.37 -12.25
CA GLN A 70 7.01 6.98 -13.60
C GLN A 70 5.88 7.90 -14.11
N GLN A 71 4.86 8.13 -13.28
CA GLN A 71 3.74 9.00 -13.63
C GLN A 71 4.18 10.45 -13.83
N GLY A 72 5.02 10.97 -12.94
CA GLY A 72 5.52 12.34 -13.01
C GLY A 72 6.37 12.59 -14.25
N ILE A 73 7.16 11.61 -14.71
CA ILE A 73 7.88 11.73 -15.98
C ILE A 73 6.91 11.69 -17.16
N ALA A 74 5.97 10.74 -17.18
CA ALA A 74 4.99 10.58 -18.25
C ALA A 74 4.12 11.83 -18.43
N ASN A 75 3.78 12.51 -17.33
CA ASN A 75 2.96 13.73 -17.33
C ASN A 75 3.79 15.04 -17.38
N GLY A 76 5.12 14.95 -17.46
CA GLY A 76 6.00 16.14 -17.51
C GLY A 76 6.13 16.92 -16.19
N TRP A 77 5.70 16.34 -15.06
CA TRP A 77 5.85 16.93 -13.72
C TRP A 77 7.28 16.78 -13.16
N LEU A 78 8.01 15.76 -13.60
CA LEU A 78 9.35 15.44 -13.13
C LEU A 78 10.32 15.25 -14.30
N ALA A 79 11.54 15.75 -14.13
CA ALA A 79 12.63 15.44 -15.05
C ALA A 79 13.08 13.97 -14.88
N PRO A 80 13.69 13.35 -15.91
CA PRO A 80 14.11 11.94 -15.85
C PRO A 80 15.08 11.59 -14.72
N ASN A 81 15.87 12.54 -14.23
CA ASN A 81 16.83 12.34 -13.14
C ASN A 81 16.32 12.85 -11.78
N THR A 82 15.04 13.23 -11.68
CA THR A 82 14.43 13.67 -10.43
C THR A 82 13.80 12.49 -9.69
N TYR A 83 13.95 12.51 -8.36
CA TYR A 83 13.37 11.53 -7.45
C TYR A 83 12.54 12.26 -6.40
N VAL A 84 11.53 11.56 -5.89
CA VAL A 84 10.68 12.05 -4.79
C VAL A 84 10.97 11.19 -3.57
N SER A 85 11.09 11.85 -2.41
CA SER A 85 11.13 11.19 -1.12
C SER A 85 9.79 11.39 -0.42
N LEU A 86 9.08 10.30 -0.18
CA LEU A 86 7.84 10.26 0.58
C LEU A 86 8.13 9.82 2.02
N SER A 87 7.23 10.15 2.94
CA SER A 87 7.42 9.91 4.37
C SER A 87 6.84 8.56 4.81
N GLU A 88 7.71 7.62 5.17
CA GLU A 88 7.34 6.39 5.89
C GLU A 88 6.70 6.72 7.24
N GLN A 89 7.24 7.70 7.96
CA GLN A 89 6.78 8.10 9.29
C GLN A 89 5.35 8.66 9.27
N ALA A 90 5.00 9.51 8.30
CA ALA A 90 3.65 10.03 8.16
C ALA A 90 2.66 8.96 7.74
N TYR A 91 3.08 8.02 6.88
CA TYR A 91 2.25 6.89 6.48
C TYR A 91 1.92 6.00 7.68
N GLY A 92 2.94 5.58 8.44
CA GLY A 92 2.76 4.80 9.67
C GLY A 92 1.89 5.54 10.69
N ALA A 93 2.16 6.82 10.95
CA ALA A 93 1.40 7.62 11.92
C ALA A 93 -0.07 7.82 11.51
N ASP A 94 -0.38 8.10 10.23
CA ASP A 94 -1.79 8.23 9.78
C ASP A 94 -2.54 6.91 9.91
N LEU A 95 -1.84 5.82 9.58
CA LEU A 95 -2.39 4.48 9.66
C LEU A 95 -2.71 4.13 11.11
N LEU A 96 -1.79 4.35 12.05
CA LEU A 96 -2.05 4.15 13.47
C LEU A 96 -3.21 5.02 13.96
N ARG A 97 -3.27 6.29 13.55
CA ARG A 97 -4.41 7.18 13.86
C ARG A 97 -5.73 6.56 13.37
N LEU A 98 -5.80 6.11 12.12
CA LEU A 98 -6.99 5.45 11.57
C LEU A 98 -7.36 4.21 12.39
N CYS A 99 -6.38 3.34 12.67
CA CYS A 99 -6.57 2.05 13.33
C CYS A 99 -6.77 2.10 14.85
N THR A 100 -6.55 3.26 15.47
CA THR A 100 -6.74 3.45 16.92
C THR A 100 -7.90 4.37 17.24
N THR A 101 -8.27 5.29 16.33
CA THR A 101 -9.26 6.35 16.62
C THR A 101 -10.45 6.39 15.66
N VAL A 102 -10.32 5.90 14.42
CA VAL A 102 -11.35 6.08 13.38
C VAL A 102 -12.06 4.77 13.07
N ASP A 103 -11.33 3.74 12.62
CA ASP A 103 -11.92 2.46 12.22
C ASP A 103 -10.94 1.30 12.40
N LYS A 104 -10.96 0.70 13.58
CA LYS A 104 -10.07 -0.42 13.92
C LYS A 104 -10.37 -1.69 13.13
N ASN A 105 -11.61 -1.85 12.64
CA ASN A 105 -12.06 -3.08 12.02
C ASN A 105 -11.45 -3.29 10.62
N LYS A 106 -10.92 -2.23 10.02
CA LYS A 106 -10.19 -2.28 8.75
C LYS A 106 -8.71 -2.64 8.92
N CYS A 107 -8.20 -2.80 10.14
CA CYS A 107 -6.77 -2.81 10.38
C CYS A 107 -6.23 -4.16 10.84
N TYR A 108 -4.95 -4.39 10.58
CA TYR A 108 -4.22 -5.51 11.16
C TYR A 108 -3.94 -5.28 12.64
N PHE A 109 -3.68 -6.38 13.35
CA PHE A 109 -3.55 -6.39 14.80
C PHE A 109 -2.49 -5.41 15.32
N THR A 110 -1.30 -5.37 14.71
CA THR A 110 -0.19 -4.48 15.14
C THR A 110 -0.61 -3.01 15.13
N ALA A 111 -1.23 -2.54 14.05
CA ALA A 111 -1.76 -1.19 13.95
C ALA A 111 -2.83 -0.88 15.01
N THR A 112 -3.71 -1.84 15.33
CA THR A 112 -4.71 -1.67 16.41
C THR A 112 -4.11 -1.60 17.81
N GLN A 113 -2.88 -2.14 17.99
CA GLN A 113 -2.07 -2.00 19.20
C GLN A 113 -1.22 -0.73 19.21
N ASN A 114 -1.46 0.20 18.28
CA ASN A 114 -0.77 1.48 18.18
C ASN A 114 0.75 1.33 17.97
N THR A 115 1.17 0.35 17.18
CA THR A 115 2.58 0.15 16.80
C THR A 115 2.74 -0.15 15.31
N THR A 116 3.81 0.38 14.75
CA THR A 116 4.29 0.13 13.38
C THR A 116 5.24 -1.08 13.31
N GLU A 117 5.58 -1.68 14.45
CA GLU A 117 6.44 -2.86 14.53
C GLU A 117 5.72 -4.09 13.94
N GLY A 118 6.24 -4.62 12.83
CA GLY A 118 5.75 -5.86 12.22
C GLY A 118 4.43 -5.73 11.44
N GLY A 119 4.16 -4.58 10.82
CA GLY A 119 3.00 -4.38 9.93
C GLY A 119 3.12 -5.11 8.58
N PHE A 120 2.11 -4.92 7.71
CA PHE A 120 1.99 -5.62 6.44
C PHE A 120 1.81 -4.69 5.25
N VAL A 121 2.48 -4.97 4.12
CA VAL A 121 2.31 -4.21 2.85
C VAL A 121 0.88 -4.24 2.30
N LEU A 122 0.06 -5.23 2.71
CA LEU A 122 -1.35 -5.34 2.35
C LEU A 122 -2.24 -4.30 3.06
N GLU A 123 -1.68 -3.52 3.98
CA GLU A 123 -2.38 -2.39 4.58
C GLU A 123 -2.66 -1.28 3.56
N LEU A 124 -1.76 -1.03 2.60
CA LEU A 124 -1.98 -0.02 1.56
C LEU A 124 -3.27 -0.28 0.74
N PRO A 125 -3.46 -1.43 0.06
CA PRO A 125 -4.68 -1.66 -0.72
C PRO A 125 -5.96 -1.60 0.12
N LEU A 126 -5.89 -1.93 1.41
CA LEU A 126 -7.03 -1.91 2.32
C LEU A 126 -7.41 -0.48 2.76
N LEU A 127 -6.41 0.37 2.97
CA LEU A 127 -6.56 1.65 3.66
C LEU A 127 -6.26 2.87 2.79
N ALA A 128 -5.81 2.72 1.54
CA ALA A 128 -5.38 3.81 0.66
C ALA A 128 -6.40 4.96 0.49
N LYS A 129 -7.70 4.69 0.68
CA LYS A 129 -8.75 5.71 0.62
C LYS A 129 -8.88 6.56 1.89
N ASP A 130 -8.40 6.04 3.01
CA ASP A 130 -8.59 6.58 4.35
C ASP A 130 -7.30 7.19 4.95
N ILE A 131 -6.16 6.96 4.29
CA ILE A 131 -4.83 7.45 4.72
C ILE A 131 -4.23 8.39 3.69
N SER A 132 -3.39 9.32 4.17
CA SER A 132 -2.68 10.29 3.34
C SER A 132 -1.21 9.94 3.22
N ILE A 133 -0.65 10.16 2.03
CA ILE A 133 0.79 10.04 1.76
C ILE A 133 1.40 11.43 1.69
N PHE A 134 2.50 11.67 2.38
CA PHE A 134 3.15 12.97 2.46
C PHE A 134 4.59 12.92 1.93
N PRO A 135 5.13 14.06 1.44
CA PRO A 135 6.57 14.21 1.25
C PRO A 135 7.33 14.01 2.57
N ASP A 136 8.55 13.48 2.50
CA ASP A 136 9.44 13.29 3.65
C ASP A 136 9.62 14.56 4.49
N ALA A 137 9.71 15.73 3.85
CA ALA A 137 9.87 17.02 4.53
C ALA A 137 8.73 17.37 5.52
N VAL A 138 7.54 16.78 5.37
CA VAL A 138 6.43 16.96 6.32
C VAL A 138 6.71 16.21 7.61
N CYS A 139 7.38 15.06 7.51
CA CYS A 139 7.56 14.15 8.62
C CYS A 139 8.76 13.23 8.36
N PRO A 140 9.98 13.70 8.63
CA PRO A 140 11.17 12.88 8.45
C PRO A 140 11.10 11.62 9.32
N TYR A 141 11.72 10.54 8.85
CA TYR A 141 11.75 9.29 9.59
C TYR A 141 12.47 9.41 10.94
N VAL A 142 11.85 8.87 12.00
CA VAL A 142 12.43 8.83 13.34
C VAL A 142 12.83 7.39 13.66
N ALA A 143 14.12 7.11 13.66
CA ALA A 143 14.65 5.77 13.90
C ALA A 143 14.50 5.26 15.35
N ALA A 144 14.21 6.16 16.29
CA ALA A 144 14.10 5.81 17.71
C ALA A 144 12.88 4.91 17.95
N PRO A 145 13.01 3.76 18.65
CA PRO A 145 11.87 2.96 19.07
C PRO A 145 10.85 3.77 19.88
N GLY A 146 9.55 3.47 19.73
CA GLY A 146 8.46 4.18 20.40
C GLY A 146 8.07 5.51 19.76
N SER A 147 8.64 5.85 18.60
CA SER A 147 8.28 7.04 17.82
C SER A 147 7.15 6.80 16.82
N ASP A 148 6.44 5.69 16.93
CA ASP A 148 5.44 5.20 15.96
C ASP A 148 4.39 6.23 15.54
N THR A 149 3.95 7.07 16.46
CA THR A 149 2.91 8.11 16.23
C THR A 149 3.48 9.52 16.06
N VAL A 150 4.80 9.68 16.11
CA VAL A 150 5.44 10.99 16.09
C VAL A 150 5.42 11.54 14.67
N CYS A 151 4.55 12.52 14.42
CA CYS A 151 4.50 13.20 13.15
C CYS A 151 3.93 14.64 13.25
N PRO A 152 4.67 15.59 13.83
CA PRO A 152 4.14 16.94 14.11
C PRO A 152 3.68 17.70 12.85
N GLY A 153 4.30 17.45 11.70
CA GLY A 153 3.94 18.11 10.45
C GLY A 153 2.65 17.57 9.81
N GLN A 154 2.10 16.45 10.27
CA GLN A 154 0.85 15.87 9.79
C GLN A 154 -0.39 16.56 10.38
N THR A 155 -0.44 17.88 10.22
CA THR A 155 -1.54 18.72 10.69
C THR A 155 -2.74 18.63 9.74
N GLU A 156 -3.93 19.04 10.23
CA GLU A 156 -5.12 19.16 9.37
C GLU A 156 -4.91 20.16 8.21
N ALA A 157 -4.10 21.20 8.43
CA ALA A 157 -3.72 22.13 7.36
C ALA A 157 -2.86 21.44 6.28
N ALA A 158 -1.89 20.62 6.69
CA ALA A 158 -1.07 19.83 5.77
C ALA A 158 -1.94 18.83 4.99
N LYS A 159 -2.86 18.11 5.66
CA LYS A 159 -3.81 17.19 5.00
C LYS A 159 -4.68 17.90 3.97
N LYS A 160 -5.23 19.07 4.31
CA LYS A 160 -6.11 19.85 3.43
C LYS A 160 -5.40 20.34 2.16
N THR A 161 -4.12 20.66 2.26
CA THR A 161 -3.31 21.19 1.15
C THR A 161 -2.48 20.12 0.44
N ASN A 162 -2.50 18.87 0.91
CA ASN A 162 -1.73 17.78 0.34
C ASN A 162 -2.25 17.40 -1.07
N PRO A 163 -1.45 17.63 -2.14
CA PRO A 163 -1.85 17.32 -3.51
C PRO A 163 -1.75 15.82 -3.82
N LEU A 164 -1.02 15.04 -3.01
CA LEU A 164 -0.82 13.63 -3.26
C LEU A 164 -2.11 12.85 -2.95
N LYS A 165 -2.53 12.05 -3.93
CA LYS A 165 -3.65 11.11 -3.82
C LYS A 165 -3.20 9.76 -4.33
N VAL A 166 -3.48 8.72 -3.55
CA VAL A 166 -3.19 7.34 -3.94
C VAL A 166 -4.49 6.63 -4.23
N THR A 167 -4.52 5.92 -5.36
CA THR A 167 -5.60 4.99 -5.68
C THR A 167 -4.96 3.67 -6.07
N VAL A 168 -5.36 2.60 -5.40
CA VAL A 168 -4.92 1.24 -5.73
C VAL A 168 -5.94 0.64 -6.71
N ASN A 169 -5.60 0.63 -8.00
CA ASN A 169 -6.47 0.10 -9.05
C ASN A 169 -6.47 -1.43 -9.07
N LYS A 170 -5.30 -2.03 -8.88
CA LYS A 170 -5.09 -3.48 -8.86
C LYS A 170 -3.91 -3.80 -7.95
N TYR A 171 -4.03 -4.89 -7.21
CA TYR A 171 -2.90 -5.55 -6.54
C TYR A 171 -2.97 -7.04 -6.83
N SER A 172 -1.84 -7.73 -6.79
CA SER A 172 -1.76 -9.16 -7.03
C SER A 172 -0.66 -9.76 -6.15
N THR A 173 -0.91 -10.95 -5.62
CA THR A 173 0.06 -11.70 -4.83
C THR A 173 0.61 -12.82 -5.69
N LEU A 174 1.93 -12.85 -5.86
CA LEU A 174 2.65 -13.88 -6.59
C LEU A 174 3.50 -14.67 -5.60
N ILE A 175 3.45 -16.00 -5.70
CA ILE A 175 4.16 -16.91 -4.79
C ILE A 175 5.21 -17.70 -5.56
N ASP A 176 4.88 -18.15 -6.77
CA ASP A 176 5.78 -18.96 -7.59
C ASP A 176 6.94 -18.12 -8.16
N ALA A 177 8.15 -18.67 -8.14
CA ALA A 177 9.35 -17.97 -8.58
C ALA A 177 9.30 -17.60 -10.06
N ASP A 178 8.70 -18.42 -10.91
CA ASP A 178 8.59 -18.14 -12.33
C ASP A 178 7.51 -17.08 -12.61
N ASP A 179 6.42 -17.07 -11.83
CA ASP A 179 5.43 -15.97 -11.87
C ASP A 179 6.05 -14.64 -11.44
N ILE A 180 6.84 -14.63 -10.36
CA ILE A 180 7.56 -13.44 -9.88
C ILE A 180 8.54 -12.95 -10.94
N LYS A 181 9.35 -13.83 -11.54
CA LYS A 181 10.29 -13.45 -12.61
C LYS A 181 9.56 -12.91 -13.84
N ARG A 182 8.46 -13.54 -14.26
CA ARG A 182 7.63 -13.05 -15.36
C ARG A 182 7.12 -11.64 -15.06
N ALA A 183 6.50 -11.43 -13.90
CA ALA A 183 5.97 -10.13 -13.51
C ALA A 183 7.06 -9.05 -13.42
N LEU A 184 8.24 -9.38 -12.89
CA LEU A 184 9.36 -8.45 -12.88
C LEU A 184 9.75 -7.98 -14.28
N VAL A 185 9.65 -8.82 -15.30
CA VAL A 185 10.03 -8.48 -16.68
C VAL A 185 8.87 -7.79 -17.42
N THR A 186 7.64 -8.26 -17.26
CA THR A 186 6.47 -7.75 -18.01
C THR A 186 5.89 -6.48 -17.37
N ASP A 187 5.79 -6.49 -16.04
CA ASP A 187 5.10 -5.46 -15.27
C ASP A 187 6.10 -4.51 -14.59
N LYS A 188 7.39 -4.85 -14.61
CA LYS A 188 8.44 -4.13 -13.87
C LYS A 188 8.10 -4.06 -12.38
N ARG A 189 8.37 -2.93 -11.72
CA ARG A 189 7.86 -2.63 -10.38
C ARG A 189 6.41 -2.12 -10.38
N TYR A 190 5.92 -1.66 -11.53
CA TYR A 190 4.57 -1.12 -11.73
C TYR A 190 4.27 -1.03 -13.23
N LYS A 191 3.06 -1.43 -13.63
CA LYS A 191 2.53 -1.26 -14.99
C LYS A 191 1.65 -0.01 -15.03
N TYR A 192 2.06 1.00 -15.78
CA TYR A 192 1.18 2.10 -16.17
C TYR A 192 0.35 1.59 -17.35
N ASP A 193 -0.94 1.34 -17.11
CA ASP A 193 -1.90 1.16 -18.20
C ASP A 193 -2.41 2.55 -18.55
N ASP A 194 -2.17 3.01 -19.79
CA ASP A 194 -2.75 4.25 -20.31
C ASP A 194 -4.28 4.12 -20.19
N TYR A 195 -4.91 4.99 -19.39
CA TYR A 195 -6.36 5.15 -19.31
C TYR A 195 -6.80 6.37 -20.10
#